data_AF-A0AAE3HFT8-F1
#
_entry.id   AF-A0AAE3HFT8-F1
#
_cell.length_a   1.000
_cell.length_b   1.000
_cell.length_c   1.000
_cell.angle_alpha   90.00
_cell.angle_beta   90.00
_cell.angle_gamma   90.00
#
_symmetry.space_group_name_H-M   'P 1'
#
loop_
_entity.id
_entity.type
_entity.pdbx_description
1 polymer ?
#
loop_
_entity_poly.entity_id
_entity_poly.type
_entity_poly.pdbx_seq_one_letter_code
_entity_poly.pdbx_strand_id
1 'polypeptide(L)'
;MFTSIERVLKYIFSLFILISLLGGGIVFILFVVAIIAGGERGSTMAIYAASGIMPLFIKIAALAIIVGLFYLYLTKSHSLSLQDEKNR
;
A
#
# COMPACT_ATOMS: atom_id res chain seq x y z
N MET A 1 24.32 4.44 -10.29
CA MET A 1 23.85 5.84 -10.30
C MET A 1 22.35 5.78 -10.60
N PHE A 2 21.49 5.87 -9.58
CA PHE A 2 20.05 5.71 -9.76
C PHE A 2 19.53 6.76 -10.75
N THR A 3 18.84 6.35 -11.81
CA THR A 3 18.35 7.29 -12.83
C THR A 3 17.18 8.12 -12.29
N SER A 4 16.92 9.30 -12.87
CA SER A 4 15.83 10.20 -12.42
C SER A 4 14.46 9.52 -12.38
N ILE A 5 14.22 8.55 -13.28
CA ILE A 5 13.01 7.73 -13.35
C ILE A 5 12.82 6.89 -12.08
N GLU A 6 13.89 6.32 -11.55
CA GLU A 6 13.85 5.38 -10.43
C GLU A 6 13.48 6.09 -9.13
N ARG A 7 14.01 7.31 -8.96
CA ARG A 7 13.68 8.17 -7.84
C ARG A 7 12.19 8.53 -7.86
N VAL A 8 11.65 8.91 -9.02
CA VAL A 8 10.24 9.28 -9.17
C VAL A 8 9.33 8.09 -8.89
N LEU A 9 9.63 6.89 -9.43
CA LEU A 9 8.85 5.69 -9.15
C LEU A 9 8.87 5.33 -7.66
N LYS A 10 10.02 5.46 -6.99
CA LYS A 10 10.13 5.22 -5.54
C LYS A 10 9.27 6.21 -4.74
N TYR A 11 9.30 7.50 -5.08
CA TYR A 11 8.47 8.50 -4.40
C TYR A 11 6.98 8.24 -4.60
N ILE A 12 6.56 7.93 -5.82
CA ILE A 12 5.16 7.58 -6.14
C ILE A 12 4.76 6.34 -5.34
N PHE A 13 5.55 5.27 -5.38
CA PHE A 13 5.29 4.06 -4.60
C PHE A 13 5.12 4.36 -3.10
N SER A 14 6.08 5.06 -2.50
CA SER A 14 6.03 5.41 -1.08
C SER A 14 4.84 6.29 -0.73
N LEU A 15 4.46 7.24 -1.60
CA LEU A 15 3.29 8.11 -1.40
C LEU A 15 1.99 7.29 -1.41
N PHE A 16 1.83 6.38 -2.35
CA PHE A 16 0.64 5.54 -2.44
C PHE A 16 0.51 4.58 -1.25
N ILE A 17 1.63 4.00 -0.80
CA ILE A 17 1.65 3.16 0.41
C ILE A 17 1.27 3.98 1.66
N LEU A 18 1.78 5.22 1.77
CA LEU A 18 1.42 6.11 2.87
C LEU A 18 -0.08 6.43 2.87
N ILE A 19 -0.66 6.75 1.71
CA ILE A 19 -2.10 6.99 1.56
C ILE A 19 -2.91 5.75 1.94
N SER A 20 -2.46 4.57 1.51
CA SER A 20 -3.10 3.29 1.88
C SER A 20 -3.07 3.04 3.38
N LEU A 21 -1.94 3.30 4.04
CA LEU A 21 -1.79 3.14 5.49
C LEU A 21 -2.72 4.09 6.26
N LEU A 22 -2.78 5.36 5.86
CA LEU A 22 -3.72 6.33 6.43
C LEU A 22 -5.17 5.92 6.19
N GLY A 23 -5.49 5.41 5.00
CA GLY A 23 -6.80 4.86 4.66
C GLY A 23 -7.21 3.69 5.56
N GLY A 24 -6.28 2.77 5.84
CA GLY A 24 -6.51 1.69 6.79
C GLY A 24 -6.81 2.21 8.21
N GLY A 25 -6.10 3.25 8.65
CA GLY A 25 -6.37 3.93 9.92
C GLY A 25 -7.76 4.56 9.99
N ILE A 26 -8.20 5.22 8.91
CA ILE A 26 -9.55 5.80 8.82
C ILE A 26 -10.62 4.71 8.91
N VAL A 27 -10.44 3.60 8.19
CA VAL A 27 -11.36 2.45 8.24
C VAL A 27 -11.42 1.89 9.66
N PHE A 28 -10.29 1.76 10.36
CA PHE A 28 -10.26 1.33 11.75
C PHE A 28 -11.07 2.25 12.67
N ILE A 29 -10.90 3.56 12.56
CA ILE A 29 -11.66 4.55 13.36
C ILE A 29 -13.16 4.40 13.08
N LEU A 30 -13.57 4.25 11.82
CA LEU A 30 -14.97 4.05 11.46
C LEU A 30 -15.56 2.78 12.08
N PHE A 31 -14.80 1.70 12.14
CA PHE A 31 -15.22 0.48 12.83
C PHE A 31 -15.35 0.68 14.34
N VAL A 32 -14.41 1.38 14.97
CA VAL A 32 -14.50 1.69 16.41
C VAL A 32 -15.75 2.53 16.70
N VAL A 33 -16.02 3.56 15.89
CA VAL A 33 -17.23 4.39 16.02
C VAL A 33 -18.49 3.57 15.79
N ALA A 34 -18.50 2.66 14.80
CA ALA A 34 -19.62 1.76 14.53
C ALA A 34 -19.91 0.83 15.73
N ILE A 35 -18.87 0.30 16.37
CA ILE A 35 -18.99 -0.53 17.58
C ILE A 35 -19.59 0.27 18.74
N ILE A 36 -19.12 1.51 18.96
CA ILE A 36 -19.63 2.38 20.02
C ILE A 36 -21.09 2.78 19.76
N ALA A 37 -21.45 3.07 18.51
CA ALA A 37 -22.81 3.46 18.14
C ALA A 37 -23.81 2.31 18.34
N GLY A 38 -23.40 1.07 18.02
CA GLY A 38 -24.22 -0.12 18.17
C GLY A 38 -25.52 -0.13 17.36
N GLY A 39 -26.27 -1.22 17.51
CA GLY A 39 -27.57 -1.39 16.86
C GLY A 39 -27.53 -1.29 15.32
N GLU A 40 -28.65 -0.86 14.75
CA GLU A 40 -28.81 -0.76 13.30
C GLU A 40 -27.89 0.31 12.68
N ARG A 41 -27.71 1.45 13.35
CA ARG A 41 -26.83 2.55 12.90
C ARG A 41 -25.36 2.14 12.84
N GLY A 42 -24.87 1.43 13.86
CA GLY A 42 -23.52 0.87 13.87
C GLY A 42 -23.31 -0.14 12.76
N SER A 43 -24.28 -1.03 12.53
CA SER A 43 -24.24 -2.01 11.44
C SER A 43 -24.12 -1.34 10.07
N THR A 44 -24.92 -0.30 9.78
CA THR A 44 -24.84 0.43 8.50
C THR A 44 -23.49 1.11 8.33
N MET A 45 -22.94 1.72 9.39
CA MET A 45 -21.61 2.36 9.34
C MET A 45 -20.48 1.33 9.10
N ALA A 46 -20.55 0.16 9.75
CA ALA A 46 -19.59 -0.92 9.54
C ALA A 46 -19.65 -1.47 8.10
N ILE A 47 -20.84 -1.68 7.56
CA ILE A 47 -21.03 -2.11 6.16
C ILE A 47 -20.51 -1.05 5.19
N TYR A 48 -20.74 0.24 5.47
CA TYR A 48 -20.22 1.32 4.63
C TYR A 48 -18.68 1.38 4.65
N ALA A 49 -18.06 1.23 5.82
CA ALA A 49 -16.62 1.17 5.96
C ALA A 49 -16.02 -0.05 5.22
N ALA A 50 -16.64 -1.22 5.37
CA ALA A 50 -16.19 -2.48 4.76
C ALA A 50 -16.36 -2.51 3.24
N SER A 51 -17.52 -2.11 2.74
CA SER A 51 -17.91 -2.30 1.33
C SER A 51 -17.67 -1.07 0.46
N GLY A 52 -17.58 0.12 1.06
CA GLY A 52 -17.33 1.38 0.34
C GLY A 52 -15.86 1.79 0.43
N ILE A 53 -15.41 2.07 1.65
CA ILE A 53 -14.13 2.78 1.87
C ILE A 53 -12.93 1.84 1.78
N MET A 54 -12.99 0.69 2.45
CA MET A 54 -11.90 -0.30 2.45
C MET A 54 -11.45 -0.74 1.05
N PRO A 55 -12.35 -1.13 0.10
CA PRO A 55 -11.91 -1.57 -1.23
C PRO A 55 -11.28 -0.46 -2.07
N LEU A 56 -11.63 0.82 -1.85
CA LEU A 56 -10.97 1.92 -2.54
C LEU A 56 -9.49 2.01 -2.16
N PHE A 57 -9.19 1.98 -0.85
CA PHE A 57 -7.81 2.02 -0.37
C PHE A 57 -7.01 0.77 -0.74
N ILE A 58 -7.63 -0.42 -0.71
CA ILE A 58 -6.99 -1.66 -1.16
C ILE A 58 -6.64 -1.59 -2.65
N LYS A 59 -7.53 -1.08 -3.50
CA LYS A 59 -7.26 -0.91 -4.94
C LYS A 59 -6.10 0.06 -5.20
N ILE A 60 -6.05 1.18 -4.48
CA ILE A 60 -4.95 2.14 -4.56
C ILE A 60 -3.63 1.48 -4.13
N ALA A 61 -3.64 0.71 -3.05
CA ALA A 61 -2.48 -0.03 -2.57
C ALA A 61 -2.00 -1.07 -3.59
N ALA A 62 -2.93 -1.83 -4.17
CA ALA A 62 -2.61 -2.83 -5.19
C ALA A 62 -1.95 -2.21 -6.42
N LEU A 63 -2.46 -1.06 -6.88
CA LEU A 63 -1.84 -0.31 -7.99
C LEU A 63 -0.41 0.13 -7.64
N ALA A 64 -0.20 0.61 -6.40
CA ALA A 64 1.12 0.98 -5.91
C ALA A 64 2.08 -0.22 -5.94
N ILE A 65 1.63 -1.37 -5.43
CA ILE A 65 2.42 -2.60 -5.38
C ILE A 65 2.80 -3.06 -6.80
N ILE A 66 1.89 -2.97 -7.78
CA ILE A 66 2.18 -3.31 -9.18
C ILE A 66 3.29 -2.40 -9.73
N VAL A 67 3.19 -1.09 -9.52
CA VAL A 67 4.22 -0.12 -9.96
C VAL A 67 5.56 -0.38 -9.24
N GLY A 68 5.52 -0.67 -7.94
CA GLY A 68 6.71 -1.01 -7.14
C GLY A 68 7.36 -2.32 -7.57
N LEU A 69 6.57 -3.34 -7.91
CA LEU A 69 7.05 -4.62 -8.45
C LEU A 69 7.67 -4.43 -9.84
N PHE A 70 7.02 -3.66 -10.71
CA PHE A 70 7.54 -3.35 -12.04
C PHE A 70 8.88 -2.61 -11.94
N TYR A 71 8.96 -1.63 -11.03
CA TYR A 71 10.20 -0.94 -10.69
C TYR A 71 11.29 -1.90 -10.20
N LEU A 72 10.96 -2.80 -9.27
CA LEU A 72 11.90 -3.77 -8.70
C LEU A 72 12.45 -4.70 -9.79
N TYR A 73 11.58 -5.16 -10.70
CA TYR A 73 11.95 -6.05 -11.79
C TYR A 73 12.87 -5.35 -12.81
N LEU A 74 12.56 -4.10 -13.17
CA LEU A 74 13.39 -3.32 -14.10
C LEU A 74 14.73 -2.90 -13.50
N THR A 75 14.73 -2.52 -12.22
CA THR A 75 15.94 -2.06 -11.53
C THR A 75 16.95 -3.20 -11.35
N LYS A 76 16.52 -4.48 -11.48
CA LYS A 76 17.38 -5.66 -11.30
C LYS A 76 18.36 -5.44 -10.15
N SER A 77 17.87 -4.92 -9.02
CA SER A 77 18.73 -4.64 -7.87
C SER A 77 19.55 -5.89 -7.62
N HIS A 78 20.84 -5.76 -7.88
CA HIS A 78 21.90 -6.75 -7.74
C HIS A 78 22.09 -7.09 -6.25
N SER A 79 21.01 -7.15 -5.46
CA SER A 79 21.04 -7.38 -4.02
C SER A 79 21.09 -8.88 -3.69
N LEU A 80 20.82 -9.75 -4.66
CA LEU A 80 21.05 -11.20 -4.58
C LEU A 80 21.75 -11.74 -5.85
N SER A 81 22.52 -10.91 -6.54
CA SER A 81 23.56 -11.44 -7.41
C SER A 81 24.69 -11.84 -6.47
N LEU A 82 24.81 -13.15 -6.18
CA LEU A 82 26.00 -13.75 -5.58
C LEU A 82 27.21 -13.48 -6.51
N GLN A 83 27.71 -12.26 -6.47
CA GLN A 83 28.91 -11.83 -7.17
C GLN A 83 30.10 -11.82 -6.21
N ASP A 84 30.11 -12.79 -5.29
CA ASP A 84 31.15 -12.95 -4.26
C ASP A 84 31.71 -14.38 -4.24
N GLU A 85 31.83 -15.01 -5.41
CA GLU A 85 32.55 -16.27 -5.54
C GLU A 85 33.26 -16.38 -6.89
N LYS A 86 34.05 -15.35 -7.23
CA LYS A 86 35.07 -15.45 -8.26
C LYS A 86 36.33 -14.70 -7.83
N ASN A 87 36.90 -15.12 -6.70
CA ASN A 87 38.31 -14.91 -6.33
C ASN A 87 38.63 -15.65 -5.02
N ARG A 88 38.61 -16.99 -5.05
CA ARG A 88 39.51 -17.83 -4.26
C ARG A 88 39.80 -19.11 -5.03
#